data_AF-A0A5E4QCA3-F1
#
_entry.id   AF-A0A5E4QCA3-F1
#
_cell.length_a   1.000
_cell.length_b   1.000
_cell.length_c   1.000
_cell.angle_alpha   90.00
_cell.angle_beta   90.00
_cell.angle_gamma   90.00
#
_symmetry.space_group_name_H-M   'P 1'
#
loop_
_entity.id
_entity.type
_entity.pdbx_description
1 polymer ?
#
loop_
_entity_poly.entity_id
_entity_poly.type
_entity_poly.pdbx_seq_one_letter_code
_entity_poly.pdbx_strand_id
1 'polypeptide(L)'
;MKVGLNFDRVRVPKLLKSVRYTLGGINIVFLLKSLVFHVIGITYLIMHKDYEELITNKFMSLPALVIGTAISIFFICILGFYGAYSENFYALAAYVVLMLAVFILEITITIMAFGLQNGAVSEIRPTMVQSIQLYETRREVARTWDDLQMGFECCGVAGRSDWPSNRIPVSCCHIDYGTVSPFECTFINAYVTGCSVALGEWLSSNAFIIGVTGAVFTSVQAILTAMSAWLAYRSKFEEVELESTDFIEIQTSMLAIRYVVIHNIVNVTGIIVLSVGSSVQSAYNGYHQFLPGRFFSLPVFCIVTGVIIFLIAFAGFYGAYMENYYVIMGFVGAMILMFIFQLSACIAGYVLKGNTVALVQKTLLDTMDVYGPDKNFEITKLWDEVQTDFTCCGVRNSSDWLIHLRTEETQGVPISCCDHTYGTIQIFTCNTTSAYRTGCSDAFGNWVKSHAGSIGLAGIFLVVMQALAVVGALWLANITRQEREIP
;
A
#
# COMPACT_ATOMS: atom_id res chain seq x y z
N MET A 1 -25.71 -32.97 42.68
CA MET A 1 -24.60 -32.12 42.18
C MET A 1 -24.81 -31.89 40.69
N LYS A 2 -25.48 -30.80 40.32
CA LYS A 2 -25.55 -30.29 38.94
C LYS A 2 -25.02 -28.86 39.04
N VAL A 3 -23.77 -28.66 38.63
CA VAL A 3 -23.20 -27.33 38.43
C VAL A 3 -23.81 -26.81 37.14
N GLY A 4 -24.93 -26.11 37.26
CA GLY A 4 -25.50 -25.35 36.15
C GLY A 4 -24.67 -24.10 35.94
N LEU A 5 -23.89 -24.07 34.85
CA LEU A 5 -23.26 -22.84 34.34
C LEU A 5 -24.39 -21.88 33.95
N ASN A 6 -24.62 -20.88 34.79
CA ASN A 6 -25.66 -19.88 34.62
C ASN A 6 -25.17 -18.84 33.58
N PHE A 7 -25.49 -19.06 32.30
CA PHE A 7 -25.19 -18.13 31.20
C PHE A 7 -26.20 -16.96 31.12
N ASP A 8 -27.24 -16.93 31.95
CA ASP A 8 -28.35 -15.97 31.86
C ASP A 8 -28.04 -14.59 32.46
N ARG A 9 -26.77 -14.27 32.76
CA ARG A 9 -26.40 -13.01 33.42
C ARG A 9 -25.30 -12.23 32.73
N VAL A 10 -25.16 -12.34 31.41
CA VAL A 10 -24.63 -11.22 30.63
C VAL A 10 -25.72 -10.15 30.62
N ARG A 11 -25.50 -9.03 31.30
CA ARG A 11 -26.46 -7.91 31.42
C ARG A 11 -26.76 -7.39 29.99
N VAL A 12 -27.83 -7.89 29.37
CA VAL A 12 -28.30 -7.60 28.00
C VAL A 12 -28.16 -6.12 27.55
N PRO A 13 -28.41 -5.10 28.39
CA PRO A 13 -28.17 -3.69 28.03
C PRO A 13 -26.69 -3.33 27.76
N LYS A 14 -25.72 -3.99 28.40
CA LYS A 14 -24.28 -3.78 28.15
C LYS A 14 -23.88 -4.33 26.78
N LEU A 15 -24.41 -5.49 26.38
CA LEU A 15 -24.15 -6.11 25.08
C LEU A 15 -24.74 -5.29 23.93
N LEU A 16 -25.99 -4.81 24.07
CA LEU A 16 -26.67 -3.99 23.06
C LEU A 16 -25.92 -2.67 22.79
N LYS A 17 -25.47 -1.98 23.84
CA LYS A 17 -24.66 -0.76 23.73
C LYS A 17 -23.30 -1.07 23.07
N SER A 18 -22.64 -2.15 23.48
CA SER A 18 -21.36 -2.58 22.89
C SER A 18 -21.47 -2.84 21.37
N VAL A 19 -22.54 -3.52 20.93
CA VAL A 19 -22.80 -3.80 19.50
C VAL A 19 -23.01 -2.50 18.71
N ARG A 20 -23.79 -1.54 19.23
CA ARG A 20 -24.02 -0.23 18.59
C ARG A 20 -22.71 0.55 18.41
N TYR A 21 -21.90 0.65 19.46
CA TYR A 21 -20.63 1.39 19.38
C TYR A 21 -19.60 0.68 18.50
N THR A 22 -19.54 -0.64 18.54
CA THR A 22 -18.68 -1.44 17.66
C THR A 22 -19.07 -1.22 16.19
N LEU A 23 -20.37 -1.30 15.88
CA LEU A 23 -20.89 -1.04 14.53
C LEU A 23 -20.60 0.40 14.08
N GLY A 24 -20.81 1.39 14.94
CA GLY A 24 -20.48 2.78 14.65
C GLY A 24 -18.99 3.00 14.41
N GLY A 25 -18.13 2.40 15.24
CA GLY A 25 -16.67 2.49 15.11
C GLY A 25 -16.16 1.86 13.81
N ILE A 26 -16.64 0.67 13.46
CA ILE A 26 -16.28 -0.02 12.21
C ILE A 26 -16.71 0.80 10.99
N ASN A 27 -17.92 1.37 11.01
CA ASN A 27 -18.40 2.23 9.92
C ASN A 27 -17.59 3.52 9.78
N ILE A 28 -17.11 4.13 10.89
CA ILE A 28 -16.19 5.27 10.82
C ILE A 28 -14.87 4.87 10.14
N VAL A 29 -14.30 3.72 10.50
CA VAL A 29 -13.05 3.23 9.88
C VAL A 29 -13.24 3.04 8.38
N PHE A 30 -14.33 2.41 7.95
CA PHE A 30 -14.62 2.23 6.53
C PHE A 30 -14.90 3.55 5.80
N LEU A 31 -15.57 4.51 6.45
CA LEU A 31 -15.79 5.85 5.91
C LEU A 31 -14.47 6.58 5.64
N LEU A 32 -13.54 6.55 6.60
CA LEU A 32 -12.21 7.14 6.43
C LEU A 32 -11.42 6.46 5.31
N LYS A 33 -11.49 5.13 5.21
CA LYS A 33 -10.86 4.36 4.13
C LYS A 33 -11.44 4.71 2.76
N SER A 34 -12.77 4.81 2.64
CA SER A 34 -13.44 5.18 1.39
C SER A 34 -13.00 6.58 0.92
N LEU A 35 -12.87 7.55 1.83
CA LEU A 35 -12.38 8.89 1.49
C LEU A 35 -10.96 8.85 0.87
N VAL A 36 -10.06 8.04 1.45
CA VAL A 36 -8.71 7.85 0.92
C VAL A 36 -8.76 7.25 -0.49
N PHE A 37 -9.55 6.20 -0.70
CA PHE A 37 -9.71 5.60 -2.03
C PHE A 37 -10.31 6.57 -3.05
N HIS A 38 -11.22 7.45 -2.63
CA HIS A 38 -11.80 8.48 -3.48
C HIS A 38 -10.75 9.50 -3.93
N VAL A 39 -9.90 9.98 -3.01
CA VAL A 39 -8.79 10.90 -3.33
C VAL A 39 -7.79 10.24 -4.28
N ILE A 40 -7.43 8.97 -4.03
CA ILE A 40 -6.54 8.22 -4.93
C ILE A 40 -7.16 8.08 -6.32
N GLY A 41 -8.43 7.68 -6.41
CA GLY A 41 -9.14 7.51 -7.68
C GLY A 41 -9.23 8.80 -8.49
N ILE A 42 -9.54 9.94 -7.85
CA ILE A 42 -9.57 11.25 -8.49
C ILE A 42 -8.18 11.66 -8.97
N THR A 43 -7.15 11.49 -8.12
CA THR A 43 -5.77 11.83 -8.49
C THR A 43 -5.33 11.01 -9.68
N TYR A 44 -5.65 9.72 -9.70
CA TYR A 44 -5.37 8.84 -10.83
C TYR A 44 -6.05 9.34 -12.12
N LEU A 45 -7.34 9.67 -12.08
CA LEU A 45 -8.05 10.23 -13.23
C LEU A 45 -7.44 11.54 -13.73
N ILE A 46 -7.05 12.45 -12.83
CA ILE A 46 -6.44 13.72 -13.20
C ILE A 46 -5.09 13.51 -13.88
N MET A 47 -4.26 12.61 -13.34
CA MET A 47 -2.95 12.27 -13.92
C MET A 47 -3.07 11.60 -15.30
N HIS A 48 -4.22 11.00 -15.60
CA HIS A 48 -4.45 10.18 -16.78
C HIS A 48 -5.54 10.74 -17.71
N LYS A 49 -5.93 12.00 -17.51
CA LYS A 49 -7.01 12.67 -18.25
C LYS A 49 -6.73 12.80 -19.75
N ASP A 50 -5.45 12.91 -20.12
CA ASP A 50 -5.01 13.00 -21.52
C ASP A 50 -5.18 11.67 -22.30
N TYR A 51 -5.70 10.62 -21.67
CA TYR A 51 -5.94 9.29 -22.25
C TYR A 51 -7.43 8.97 -22.46
N GLU A 52 -8.33 9.94 -22.24
CA GLU A 52 -9.79 9.73 -22.33
C GLU A 52 -10.29 9.52 -23.78
N GLU A 53 -9.59 10.01 -24.82
CA GLU A 53 -10.04 9.82 -26.22
C GLU A 53 -9.90 8.38 -26.73
N LEU A 54 -9.17 7.50 -26.03
CA LEU A 54 -8.85 6.15 -26.51
C LEU A 54 -9.58 5.02 -25.78
N ILE A 55 -10.22 5.30 -24.65
CA ILE A 55 -10.95 4.32 -23.83
C ILE A 55 -12.45 4.40 -24.13
N THR A 56 -12.83 4.27 -25.41
CA THR A 56 -14.26 4.17 -25.76
C THR A 56 -14.66 2.73 -26.08
N ASN A 57 -15.67 2.28 -25.31
CA ASN A 57 -16.75 1.35 -25.65
C ASN A 57 -16.67 -0.13 -25.24
N LYS A 58 -15.61 -0.65 -24.60
CA LYS A 58 -15.66 -2.02 -24.03
C LYS A 58 -15.03 -2.21 -22.66
N PHE A 59 -14.03 -1.41 -22.30
CA PHE A 59 -13.49 -1.35 -20.95
C PHE A 59 -14.03 -0.09 -20.28
N MET A 60 -15.20 -0.19 -19.66
CA MET A 60 -15.58 0.75 -18.60
C MET A 60 -14.37 0.86 -17.67
N SER A 61 -13.80 2.06 -17.60
CA SER A 61 -12.48 2.29 -17.02
C SER A 61 -12.49 1.79 -15.57
N LEU A 62 -11.65 0.80 -15.28
CA LEU A 62 -11.45 0.27 -13.93
C LEU A 62 -11.36 1.38 -12.87
N PRO A 63 -10.74 2.56 -13.14
CA PRO A 63 -10.81 3.73 -12.24
C PRO A 63 -12.21 4.28 -11.98
N ALA A 64 -13.07 4.44 -13.00
CA ALA A 64 -14.44 4.94 -12.80
C ALA A 64 -15.29 3.94 -12.01
N LEU A 65 -15.09 2.63 -12.23
CA LEU A 65 -15.73 1.59 -11.42
C LEU A 65 -15.30 1.69 -9.96
N VAL A 66 -13.98 1.82 -9.70
CA VAL A 66 -13.42 1.97 -8.34
C VAL A 66 -13.93 3.24 -7.66
N ILE A 67 -14.07 4.35 -8.39
CA ILE A 67 -14.65 5.59 -7.84
C ILE A 67 -16.13 5.39 -7.52
N GLY A 68 -16.88 4.76 -8.44
CA GLY A 68 -18.30 4.46 -8.22
C GLY A 68 -18.53 3.60 -6.99
N THR A 69 -17.77 2.51 -6.83
CA THR A 69 -17.86 1.64 -5.65
C THR A 69 -17.45 2.36 -4.37
N ALA A 70 -16.39 3.18 -4.40
CA ALA A 70 -15.97 3.97 -3.25
C ALA A 70 -17.06 4.96 -2.80
N ILE A 71 -17.72 5.65 -3.73
CA ILE A 71 -18.84 6.55 -3.46
C ILE A 71 -20.01 5.78 -2.82
N SER A 72 -20.37 4.62 -3.37
CA SER A 72 -21.44 3.79 -2.81
C SER A 72 -21.12 3.37 -1.37
N ILE A 73 -19.89 2.91 -1.11
CA ILE A 73 -19.43 2.53 0.23
C ILE A 73 -19.48 3.72 1.19
N PHE A 74 -19.08 4.91 0.74
CA PHE A 74 -19.10 6.13 1.57
C PHE A 74 -20.50 6.41 2.13
N PHE A 75 -21.53 6.39 1.27
CA PHE A 75 -22.91 6.61 1.70
C PHE A 75 -23.47 5.46 2.55
N ILE A 76 -23.12 4.21 2.24
CA ILE A 76 -23.50 3.05 3.05
C ILE A 76 -22.93 3.17 4.46
N CYS A 77 -21.67 3.59 4.61
CA CYS A 77 -21.03 3.79 5.91
C CYS A 77 -21.62 4.96 6.70
N ILE A 78 -22.00 6.07 6.03
CA ILE A 78 -22.74 7.16 6.69
C ILE A 78 -24.07 6.63 7.23
N LEU A 79 -24.81 5.86 6.44
CA LEU A 79 -26.08 5.28 6.87
C LEU A 79 -25.89 4.27 8.01
N GLY A 80 -24.83 3.44 7.97
CA GLY A 80 -24.49 2.49 9.03
C GLY A 80 -24.11 3.18 10.34
N PHE A 81 -23.32 4.25 10.26
CA PHE A 81 -23.00 5.10 11.41
C PHE A 81 -24.27 5.77 11.97
N TYR A 82 -25.06 6.41 11.12
CA TYR A 82 -26.31 7.04 11.51
C TYR A 82 -27.29 6.03 12.13
N GLY A 83 -27.45 4.85 11.53
CA GLY A 83 -28.30 3.77 12.03
C GLY A 83 -27.85 3.23 13.40
N ALA A 84 -26.54 3.18 13.68
CA ALA A 84 -26.02 2.76 14.98
C ALA A 84 -26.38 3.74 16.12
N TYR A 85 -26.42 5.05 15.83
CA TYR A 85 -26.66 6.12 16.83
C TYR A 85 -28.11 6.60 16.90
N SER A 86 -28.82 6.66 15.77
CA SER A 86 -30.13 7.33 15.67
C SER A 86 -31.29 6.57 16.31
N GLU A 87 -31.07 5.36 16.82
CA GLU A 87 -32.12 4.44 17.31
C GLU A 87 -33.23 4.16 16.28
N ASN A 88 -33.07 4.63 15.04
CA ASN A 88 -34.09 4.57 14.01
C ASN A 88 -34.03 3.23 13.29
N PHE A 89 -35.06 2.41 13.51
CA PHE A 89 -35.23 1.11 12.86
C PHE A 89 -35.10 1.18 11.33
N TYR A 90 -35.70 2.19 10.69
CA TYR A 90 -35.69 2.31 9.22
C TYR A 90 -34.30 2.59 8.66
N ALA A 91 -33.48 3.37 9.37
CA ALA A 91 -32.10 3.64 8.95
C ALA A 91 -31.25 2.37 9.00
N LEU A 92 -31.38 1.59 10.08
CA LEU A 92 -30.64 0.35 10.26
C LEU A 92 -31.14 -0.77 9.32
N ALA A 93 -32.45 -0.84 9.07
CA ALA A 93 -33.02 -1.75 8.08
C ALA A 93 -32.55 -1.43 6.65
N ALA A 94 -32.53 -0.15 6.26
CA ALA A 94 -32.00 0.28 4.97
C ALA A 94 -30.51 -0.07 4.82
N TYR A 95 -29.70 0.13 5.88
CA TYR A 95 -28.31 -0.29 5.90
C TYR A 95 -28.14 -1.81 5.66
N VAL A 96 -28.93 -2.64 6.34
CA VAL A 96 -28.91 -4.11 6.15
C VAL A 96 -29.26 -4.50 4.71
N VAL A 97 -30.28 -3.87 4.11
CA VAL A 97 -30.66 -4.14 2.70
C VAL A 97 -29.53 -3.79 1.73
N LEU A 98 -28.87 -2.64 1.91
CA LEU A 98 -27.74 -2.24 1.08
C LEU A 98 -26.53 -3.17 1.26
N MET A 99 -26.24 -3.59 2.48
CA MET A 99 -25.17 -4.56 2.75
C MET A 99 -25.44 -5.94 2.12
N LEU A 100 -26.70 -6.38 2.08
CA LEU A 100 -27.07 -7.61 1.37
C LEU A 100 -26.93 -7.47 -0.15
N ALA A 101 -27.27 -6.30 -0.71
CA ALA A 101 -27.07 -6.04 -2.14
C ALA A 101 -25.60 -6.08 -2.54
N VAL A 102 -24.72 -5.43 -1.76
CA VAL A 102 -23.26 -5.48 -1.97
C VAL A 102 -22.75 -6.92 -1.85
N PHE A 103 -23.24 -7.69 -0.87
CA PHE A 103 -22.82 -9.08 -0.66
C PHE A 103 -23.10 -9.96 -1.88
N ILE A 104 -24.25 -9.78 -2.53
CA ILE A 104 -24.60 -10.52 -3.76
C ILE A 104 -23.67 -10.13 -4.92
N LEU A 105 -23.33 -8.85 -5.06
CA LEU A 105 -22.39 -8.39 -6.08
C LEU A 105 -20.99 -8.96 -5.85
N GLU A 106 -20.52 -9.00 -4.60
CA GLU A 106 -19.22 -9.57 -4.24
C GLU A 106 -19.13 -11.07 -4.55
N ILE A 107 -20.19 -11.83 -4.25
CA ILE A 107 -20.27 -13.26 -4.62
C ILE A 107 -20.20 -13.41 -6.14
N THR A 108 -20.91 -12.58 -6.89
CA THR A 108 -20.93 -12.62 -8.36
C THR A 108 -19.53 -12.37 -8.93
N ILE A 109 -18.84 -11.33 -8.45
CA ILE A 109 -17.47 -10.99 -8.86
C ILE A 109 -16.50 -12.11 -8.49
N THR A 110 -16.63 -12.68 -7.30
CA THR A 110 -15.78 -13.77 -6.82
C THR A 110 -15.94 -15.02 -7.71
N ILE A 111 -17.16 -15.40 -8.05
CA ILE A 111 -17.44 -16.52 -8.97
C ILE A 111 -16.85 -16.26 -10.36
N MET A 112 -17.02 -15.05 -10.90
CA MET A 112 -16.44 -14.67 -12.20
C MET A 112 -14.91 -14.72 -12.17
N ALA A 113 -14.28 -14.27 -11.08
CA ALA A 113 -12.83 -14.32 -10.90
C ALA A 113 -12.32 -15.78 -10.88
N PHE A 114 -13.00 -16.69 -10.18
CA PHE A 114 -12.67 -18.12 -10.24
C PHE A 114 -12.85 -18.72 -11.63
N GLY A 115 -13.86 -18.26 -12.39
CA GLY A 115 -14.06 -18.66 -13.79
C GLY A 115 -12.88 -18.30 -14.70
N LEU A 116 -12.21 -17.16 -14.44
CA LEU A 116 -11.04 -16.70 -15.19
C LEU A 116 -9.81 -17.58 -15.00
N GLN A 117 -9.72 -18.36 -13.91
CA GLN A 117 -8.55 -19.18 -13.59
C GLN A 117 -8.18 -20.16 -14.71
N ASN A 118 -9.18 -20.68 -15.43
CA ASN A 118 -8.98 -21.72 -16.44
C ASN A 118 -8.97 -21.20 -17.90
N GLY A 119 -9.24 -19.91 -18.12
CA GLY A 119 -9.52 -19.38 -19.47
C GLY A 119 -9.05 -17.94 -19.74
N ALA A 120 -8.25 -17.35 -18.84
CA ALA A 120 -7.84 -15.94 -18.98
C ALA A 120 -7.19 -15.63 -20.34
N VAL A 121 -6.34 -16.51 -20.86
CA VAL A 121 -5.64 -16.32 -22.15
C VAL A 121 -6.62 -16.23 -23.34
N SER A 122 -7.65 -17.08 -23.38
CA SER A 122 -8.61 -17.11 -24.50
C SER A 122 -9.48 -15.85 -24.55
N GLU A 123 -9.78 -15.26 -23.39
CA GLU A 123 -10.57 -14.03 -23.29
C GLU A 123 -9.80 -12.79 -23.75
N ILE A 124 -8.52 -12.67 -23.38
CA ILE A 124 -7.73 -11.46 -23.67
C ILE A 124 -7.12 -11.44 -25.08
N ARG A 125 -6.78 -12.61 -25.63
CA ARG A 125 -6.02 -12.74 -26.88
C ARG A 125 -6.67 -12.01 -28.07
N PRO A 126 -7.99 -12.13 -28.37
CA PRO A 126 -8.58 -11.45 -29.52
C PRO A 126 -8.44 -9.93 -29.46
N THR A 127 -8.61 -9.36 -28.26
CA THR A 127 -8.46 -7.93 -28.01
C THR A 127 -7.01 -7.48 -28.23
N MET A 128 -6.03 -8.28 -27.79
CA MET A 128 -4.61 -7.98 -28.00
C MET A 128 -4.21 -8.06 -29.49
N VAL A 129 -4.72 -9.04 -30.24
CA VAL A 129 -4.49 -9.12 -31.70
C VAL A 129 -5.04 -7.89 -32.43
N GLN A 130 -6.17 -7.34 -31.98
CA GLN A 130 -6.71 -6.13 -32.56
C GLN A 130 -5.89 -4.89 -32.16
N SER A 131 -5.46 -4.78 -30.90
CA SER A 131 -4.78 -3.59 -30.41
C SER A 131 -3.34 -3.46 -30.94
N ILE A 132 -2.61 -4.55 -31.16
CA ILE A 132 -1.22 -4.50 -31.63
C ILE A 132 -1.07 -3.80 -33.00
N GLN A 133 -2.09 -3.89 -33.86
CA GLN A 133 -2.12 -3.22 -35.17
C GLN A 133 -2.11 -1.68 -35.06
N LEU A 134 -2.51 -1.15 -33.90
CA LEU A 134 -2.56 0.29 -33.63
C LEU A 134 -1.29 0.80 -32.96
N TYR A 135 -0.29 -0.05 -32.71
CA TYR A 135 0.94 0.30 -31.99
C TYR A 135 1.66 1.51 -32.60
N GLU A 136 1.99 1.46 -33.89
CA GLU A 136 2.74 2.54 -34.54
C GLU A 136 1.89 3.79 -34.85
N THR A 137 0.56 3.66 -34.83
CA THR A 137 -0.37 4.72 -35.25
C THR A 137 -0.94 5.50 -34.07
N ARG A 138 -1.01 4.90 -32.89
CA ARG A 138 -1.59 5.50 -31.69
C ARG A 138 -0.59 5.44 -30.53
N ARG A 139 -0.09 6.60 -30.12
CA ARG A 139 0.89 6.74 -29.03
C ARG A 139 0.46 6.09 -27.72
N GLU A 140 -0.82 6.15 -27.39
CA GLU A 140 -1.36 5.53 -26.18
C GLU A 140 -1.40 4.00 -26.23
N VAL A 141 -1.65 3.45 -27.42
CA VAL A 141 -1.53 2.01 -27.67
C VAL A 141 -0.07 1.59 -27.57
N ALA A 142 0.86 2.35 -28.16
CA ALA A 142 2.29 2.12 -28.01
C ALA A 142 2.70 2.11 -26.54
N ARG A 143 2.31 3.11 -25.75
CA ARG A 143 2.59 3.14 -24.30
C ARG A 143 2.08 1.89 -23.59
N THR A 144 0.81 1.54 -23.81
CA THR A 144 0.19 0.38 -23.14
C THR A 144 0.93 -0.91 -23.50
N TRP A 145 1.34 -1.07 -24.75
CA TRP A 145 2.12 -2.21 -25.19
C TRP A 145 3.53 -2.22 -24.64
N ASP A 146 4.20 -1.07 -24.59
CA ASP A 146 5.56 -0.95 -24.06
C ASP A 146 5.57 -1.28 -22.55
N ASP A 147 4.63 -0.71 -21.79
CA ASP A 147 4.46 -0.99 -20.37
C ASP A 147 4.12 -2.48 -20.13
N LEU A 148 3.27 -3.07 -20.98
CA LEU A 148 2.96 -4.49 -20.93
C LEU A 148 4.18 -5.37 -21.21
N GLN A 149 4.94 -5.06 -22.27
CA GLN A 149 6.10 -5.84 -22.69
C GLN A 149 7.24 -5.76 -21.69
N MET A 150 7.54 -4.57 -21.16
CA MET A 150 8.56 -4.38 -20.13
C MET A 150 8.10 -4.96 -18.79
N GLY A 151 6.86 -4.72 -18.38
CA GLY A 151 6.35 -5.13 -17.07
C GLY A 151 6.15 -6.64 -16.93
N PHE A 152 5.86 -7.35 -18.03
CA PHE A 152 5.68 -8.81 -18.05
C PHE A 152 6.81 -9.56 -18.76
N GLU A 153 7.88 -8.87 -19.15
CA GLU A 153 9.03 -9.45 -19.86
C GLU A 153 8.59 -10.34 -21.05
N CYS A 154 7.70 -9.78 -21.86
CA CYS A 154 7.02 -10.48 -22.94
C CYS A 154 7.10 -9.69 -24.24
N CYS A 155 6.83 -10.35 -25.37
CA CYS A 155 6.86 -9.70 -26.66
C CYS A 155 5.77 -10.20 -27.59
N GLY A 156 5.07 -9.26 -28.23
CA GLY A 156 3.95 -9.58 -29.13
C GLY A 156 2.77 -10.21 -28.38
N VAL A 157 1.75 -10.63 -29.11
CA VAL A 157 0.58 -11.32 -28.53
C VAL A 157 0.95 -12.77 -28.22
N ALA A 158 1.40 -13.50 -29.23
CA ALA A 158 1.78 -14.91 -29.19
C ALA A 158 3.29 -15.08 -28.94
N GLY A 159 4.09 -14.10 -29.35
CA GLY A 159 5.54 -14.09 -29.22
C GLY A 159 6.16 -13.03 -30.12
N ARG A 160 7.49 -12.89 -30.03
CA ARG A 160 8.27 -11.91 -30.81
C ARG A 160 8.09 -11.97 -32.33
N SER A 161 7.63 -13.09 -32.88
CA SER A 161 7.34 -13.23 -34.32
C SER A 161 6.13 -12.42 -34.79
N ASP A 162 5.31 -11.91 -33.88
CA ASP A 162 4.21 -11.00 -34.23
C ASP A 162 4.73 -9.64 -34.72
N TRP A 163 5.99 -9.32 -34.41
CA TRP A 163 6.71 -8.18 -34.97
C TRP A 163 7.58 -8.61 -36.16
N PRO A 164 7.68 -7.79 -37.22
CA PRO A 164 8.70 -7.97 -38.24
C PRO A 164 10.11 -7.91 -37.63
N SER A 165 11.05 -8.71 -38.14
CA SER A 165 12.40 -8.84 -37.53
C SER A 165 13.21 -7.54 -37.47
N ASN A 166 12.89 -6.54 -38.30
CA ASN A 166 13.50 -5.21 -38.33
C ASN A 166 12.61 -4.11 -37.71
N ARG A 167 11.48 -4.49 -37.10
CA ARG A 167 10.53 -3.56 -36.48
C ARG A 167 10.08 -4.04 -35.11
N ILE A 168 11.03 -4.54 -34.33
CA ILE A 168 10.78 -4.98 -32.96
C ILE A 168 10.86 -3.76 -32.03
N PRO A 169 9.83 -3.50 -31.22
CA PRO A 169 9.87 -2.47 -30.17
C PRO A 169 11.00 -2.69 -29.18
N VAL A 170 11.65 -1.62 -28.74
CA VAL A 170 12.72 -1.69 -27.71
C VAL A 170 12.20 -2.28 -26.39
N SER A 171 10.94 -2.00 -26.04
CA SER A 171 10.23 -2.56 -24.88
C SER A 171 10.08 -4.09 -24.88
N CYS A 172 10.23 -4.73 -26.05
CA CYS A 172 10.17 -6.18 -26.22
C CYS A 172 11.53 -6.85 -25.98
N CYS A 173 12.60 -6.10 -25.77
CA CYS A 173 13.92 -6.64 -25.52
C CYS A 173 14.32 -6.58 -24.06
N HIS A 174 15.13 -7.56 -23.65
CA HIS A 174 15.80 -7.55 -22.36
C HIS A 174 16.81 -6.40 -22.33
N ILE A 175 16.63 -5.47 -21.38
CA ILE A 175 17.56 -4.38 -21.12
C ILE A 175 18.25 -4.71 -19.79
N ASP A 176 19.45 -5.24 -19.87
CA ASP A 176 20.24 -5.58 -18.69
C ASP A 176 20.64 -4.32 -17.92
N TYR A 177 20.70 -4.42 -16.59
CA TYR A 177 21.29 -3.36 -15.77
C TYR A 177 22.75 -3.12 -16.20
N GLY A 178 23.14 -1.86 -16.34
CA GLY A 178 24.45 -1.48 -16.83
C GLY A 178 24.54 -1.27 -18.33
N THR A 179 23.43 -1.44 -19.07
CA THR A 179 23.46 -1.24 -20.52
C THR A 179 23.74 0.22 -20.87
N VAL A 180 24.76 0.43 -21.69
CA VAL A 180 25.22 1.73 -22.17
C VAL A 180 24.74 1.96 -23.59
N SER A 181 24.28 3.18 -23.88
CA SER A 181 23.80 3.55 -25.21
C SER A 181 24.91 3.53 -26.29
N PRO A 182 24.58 3.20 -27.57
CA PRO A 182 23.27 2.84 -28.13
C PRO A 182 22.85 1.40 -27.83
N PHE A 183 21.55 1.19 -27.64
CA PHE A 183 20.96 -0.14 -27.49
C PHE A 183 20.22 -0.53 -28.76
N GLU A 184 20.47 -1.75 -29.22
CA GLU A 184 19.76 -2.34 -30.34
C GLU A 184 18.95 -3.56 -29.89
N CYS A 185 17.64 -3.47 -30.12
CA CYS A 185 16.69 -4.54 -29.94
C CYS A 185 16.61 -5.38 -31.22
N THR A 186 16.95 -6.66 -31.06
CA THR A 186 17.04 -7.64 -32.13
C THR A 186 16.21 -8.88 -31.78
N PHE A 187 16.03 -9.78 -32.74
CA PHE A 187 15.36 -11.06 -32.48
C PHE A 187 16.12 -11.94 -31.47
N ILE A 188 17.40 -11.65 -31.16
CA ILE A 188 18.21 -12.45 -30.23
C ILE A 188 17.87 -12.09 -28.78
N ASN A 189 17.80 -10.80 -28.45
CA ASN A 189 17.51 -10.28 -27.12
C ASN A 189 16.03 -9.94 -26.88
N ALA A 190 15.16 -10.12 -27.89
CA ALA A 190 13.72 -10.03 -27.76
C ALA A 190 13.13 -11.20 -26.95
N TYR A 191 12.21 -10.89 -26.04
CA TYR A 191 11.49 -11.88 -25.24
C TYR A 191 10.80 -12.92 -26.13
N VAL A 192 10.95 -14.20 -25.77
CA VAL A 192 10.33 -15.29 -26.54
C VAL A 192 8.85 -15.46 -26.17
N THR A 193 8.52 -15.22 -24.90
CA THR A 193 7.17 -15.39 -24.35
C THR A 193 6.20 -14.35 -24.90
N GLY A 194 5.05 -14.80 -25.41
CA GLY A 194 3.97 -13.92 -25.83
C GLY A 194 3.24 -13.27 -24.66
N CYS A 195 2.89 -11.99 -24.79
CA CYS A 195 2.23 -11.25 -23.71
C CYS A 195 0.84 -11.79 -23.35
N SER A 196 0.14 -12.45 -24.27
CA SER A 196 -1.16 -13.09 -23.97
C SER A 196 -1.03 -14.25 -22.97
N VAL A 197 0.09 -14.97 -22.99
CA VAL A 197 0.35 -16.06 -22.05
C VAL A 197 0.83 -15.48 -20.72
N ALA A 198 1.83 -14.59 -20.74
CA ALA A 198 2.36 -13.97 -19.52
C ALA A 198 1.27 -13.24 -18.70
N LEU A 199 0.47 -12.39 -19.37
CA LEU A 199 -0.64 -11.70 -18.71
C LEU A 199 -1.74 -12.67 -18.27
N GLY A 200 -2.06 -13.69 -19.07
CA GLY A 200 -3.09 -14.67 -18.73
C GLY A 200 -2.71 -15.55 -17.53
N GLU A 201 -1.45 -15.97 -17.43
CA GLU A 201 -0.92 -16.71 -16.28
C GLU A 201 -0.90 -15.83 -15.02
N TRP A 202 -0.48 -14.57 -15.15
CA TRP A 202 -0.55 -13.62 -14.05
C TRP A 202 -1.99 -13.40 -13.58
N LEU A 203 -2.94 -13.22 -14.50
CA LEU A 203 -4.35 -13.08 -14.18
C LEU A 203 -4.90 -14.34 -13.49
N SER A 204 -4.53 -15.53 -13.97
CA SER A 204 -4.95 -16.81 -13.37
C SER A 204 -4.38 -16.98 -11.95
N SER A 205 -3.10 -16.67 -11.74
CA SER A 205 -2.45 -16.74 -10.43
C SER A 205 -3.05 -15.74 -9.43
N ASN A 206 -3.25 -14.50 -9.87
CA ASN A 206 -3.84 -13.45 -9.03
C ASN A 206 -5.34 -13.65 -8.83
N ALA A 207 -6.07 -14.34 -9.72
CA ALA A 207 -7.48 -14.67 -9.53
C ALA A 207 -7.71 -15.50 -8.27
N PHE A 208 -6.79 -16.42 -7.93
CA PHE A 208 -6.86 -17.15 -6.66
C PHE A 208 -6.71 -16.21 -5.45
N ILE A 209 -5.75 -15.30 -5.48
CA ILE A 209 -5.53 -14.30 -4.41
C ILE A 209 -6.76 -13.39 -4.28
N ILE A 210 -7.32 -12.91 -5.39
CA ILE A 210 -8.55 -12.11 -5.43
C ILE A 210 -9.73 -12.91 -4.86
N GLY A 211 -9.85 -14.19 -5.20
CA GLY A 211 -10.88 -15.07 -4.67
C GLY A 211 -10.77 -15.29 -3.15
N VAL A 212 -9.56 -15.55 -2.65
CA VAL A 212 -9.31 -15.72 -1.20
C VAL A 212 -9.56 -14.43 -0.44
N THR A 213 -9.03 -13.30 -0.92
CA THR A 213 -9.26 -12.00 -0.29
C THR A 213 -10.75 -11.63 -0.30
N GLY A 214 -11.46 -11.85 -1.41
CA GLY A 214 -12.91 -11.69 -1.52
C GLY A 214 -13.69 -12.56 -0.52
N ALA A 215 -13.29 -13.82 -0.32
CA ALA A 215 -13.88 -14.71 0.67
C ALA A 215 -13.73 -14.19 2.12
N VAL A 216 -12.60 -13.56 2.46
CA VAL A 216 -12.38 -12.93 3.77
C VAL A 216 -13.26 -11.70 3.93
N PHE A 217 -13.31 -10.81 2.93
CA PHE A 217 -14.16 -9.61 2.98
C PHE A 217 -15.64 -9.95 3.10
N THR A 218 -16.14 -10.88 2.27
CA THR A 218 -17.52 -11.38 2.34
C THR A 218 -17.85 -12.00 3.70
N SER A 219 -16.90 -12.72 4.32
CA SER A 219 -17.09 -13.28 5.67
C SER A 219 -17.23 -12.20 6.74
N VAL A 220 -16.38 -11.17 6.70
CA VAL A 220 -16.47 -10.02 7.62
C VAL A 220 -17.78 -9.25 7.41
N GLN A 221 -18.16 -9.02 6.15
CA GLN A 221 -19.42 -8.39 5.78
C GLN A 221 -20.65 -9.18 6.28
N ALA A 222 -20.62 -10.51 6.20
CA ALA A 222 -21.69 -11.35 6.72
C ALA A 222 -21.86 -11.18 8.24
N ILE A 223 -20.75 -11.14 9.00
CA ILE A 223 -20.77 -10.87 10.45
C ILE A 223 -21.37 -9.49 10.75
N LEU A 224 -20.94 -8.46 10.04
CA LEU A 224 -21.46 -7.09 10.21
C LEU A 224 -22.95 -6.99 9.89
N THR A 225 -23.38 -7.66 8.82
CA THR A 225 -24.79 -7.71 8.41
C THR A 225 -25.63 -8.42 9.46
N ALA A 226 -25.14 -9.55 10.01
CA ALA A 226 -25.80 -10.27 11.08
C ALA A 226 -25.91 -9.44 12.37
N MET A 227 -24.83 -8.76 12.78
CA MET A 227 -24.84 -7.85 13.94
C MET A 227 -25.85 -6.71 13.75
N SER A 228 -25.92 -6.14 12.55
CA SER A 228 -26.81 -5.02 12.22
C SER A 228 -28.28 -5.46 12.14
N ALA A 229 -28.54 -6.63 11.56
CA ALA A 229 -29.88 -7.23 11.52
C ALA A 229 -30.38 -7.61 12.92
N TRP A 230 -29.50 -8.18 13.76
CA TRP A 230 -29.80 -8.45 15.16
C TRP A 230 -30.16 -7.17 15.92
N LEU A 231 -29.39 -6.10 15.71
CA LEU A 231 -29.64 -4.81 16.32
C LEU A 231 -30.96 -4.19 15.83
N ALA A 232 -31.29 -4.31 14.54
CA ALA A 232 -32.55 -3.82 13.97
C ALA A 232 -33.77 -4.57 14.49
N TYR A 233 -33.65 -5.90 14.63
CA TYR A 233 -34.69 -6.71 15.24
C TYR A 233 -34.95 -6.28 16.68
N ARG A 234 -33.89 -6.13 17.49
CA ARG A 234 -33.99 -5.68 18.88
C ARG A 234 -34.54 -4.26 19.00
N SER A 235 -34.11 -3.31 18.17
CA SER A 235 -34.60 -1.93 18.20
C SER A 235 -36.09 -1.80 17.86
N LYS A 236 -36.69 -2.80 17.21
CA LYS A 236 -38.12 -2.82 16.86
C LYS A 236 -39.01 -3.45 17.94
N PHE A 237 -38.50 -4.44 18.66
CA PHE A 237 -39.32 -5.31 19.52
C PHE A 237 -39.05 -5.17 21.02
N GLU A 238 -38.04 -4.40 21.42
CA GLU A 238 -37.69 -4.22 22.83
C GLU A 238 -37.67 -2.72 23.16
N GLU A 239 -38.81 -2.19 23.62
CA GLU A 239 -38.82 -0.98 24.45
C GLU A 239 -38.10 -1.35 25.75
N VAL A 240 -36.79 -1.16 25.78
CA VAL A 240 -35.99 -1.34 26.99
C VAL A 240 -36.32 -0.18 27.93
N GLU A 241 -37.09 -0.43 28.98
CA GLU A 241 -37.06 0.38 30.20
C GLU A 241 -35.60 0.45 30.66
N LEU A 242 -34.95 1.58 30.41
CA LEU A 242 -33.59 1.86 30.88
C LEU A 242 -33.63 2.06 32.40
N GLU A 243 -33.60 0.96 33.15
CA GLU A 243 -33.21 1.00 34.55
C GLU A 243 -31.78 1.56 34.64
N SER A 244 -31.64 2.59 35.46
CA SER A 244 -30.43 3.39 35.64
C SER A 244 -29.21 2.51 35.93
N THR A 245 -28.43 2.21 34.89
CA THR A 245 -27.06 1.76 35.08
C THR A 245 -26.23 3.01 35.39
N ASP A 246 -25.40 2.99 36.43
CA ASP A 246 -24.63 4.15 36.86
C ASP A 246 -23.86 4.79 35.70
N PHE A 247 -24.04 6.10 35.53
CA PHE A 247 -23.43 6.92 34.47
C PHE A 247 -21.91 6.73 34.36
N ILE A 248 -21.24 6.41 35.48
CA ILE A 248 -19.80 6.17 35.57
C ILE A 248 -19.40 4.84 34.93
N GLU A 249 -20.07 3.72 35.24
CA GLU A 249 -19.84 2.39 34.63
C GLU A 249 -20.06 2.40 33.10
N ILE A 250 -20.97 3.27 32.64
CA ILE A 250 -21.26 3.47 31.21
C ILE A 250 -20.15 4.30 30.54
N GLN A 251 -19.66 5.36 31.20
CA GLN A 251 -18.59 6.21 30.66
C GLN A 251 -17.25 5.48 30.55
N THR A 252 -16.91 4.62 31.52
CA THR A 252 -15.68 3.83 31.56
C THR A 252 -15.64 2.77 30.46
N SER A 253 -16.73 2.00 30.33
CA SER A 253 -16.85 0.98 29.27
C SER A 253 -16.83 1.60 27.86
N MET A 254 -17.46 2.76 27.63
CA MET A 254 -17.42 3.45 26.34
C MET A 254 -16.01 3.94 25.97
N LEU A 255 -15.23 4.43 26.93
CA LEU A 255 -13.89 4.93 26.66
C LEU A 255 -12.87 3.80 26.50
N ALA A 256 -13.00 2.73 27.28
CA ALA A 256 -12.22 1.51 27.12
C ALA A 256 -12.45 0.87 25.74
N ILE A 257 -13.70 0.83 25.25
CA ILE A 257 -14.02 0.31 23.91
C ILE A 257 -13.39 1.20 22.81
N ARG A 258 -13.49 2.53 22.90
CA ARG A 258 -12.84 3.45 21.93
C ARG A 258 -11.31 3.28 21.92
N TYR A 259 -10.72 3.14 23.10
CA TYR A 259 -9.29 2.92 23.30
C TYR A 259 -8.84 1.56 22.71
N VAL A 260 -9.61 0.50 22.95
CA VAL A 260 -9.40 -0.85 22.42
C VAL A 260 -9.48 -0.88 20.90
N VAL A 261 -10.47 -0.21 20.29
CA VAL A 261 -10.62 -0.14 18.82
C VAL A 261 -9.41 0.55 18.18
N ILE A 262 -8.95 1.68 18.73
CA ILE A 262 -7.78 2.40 18.22
C ILE A 262 -6.51 1.54 18.32
N HIS A 263 -6.29 0.84 19.45
CA HIS A 263 -5.11 -0.01 19.63
C HIS A 263 -5.14 -1.27 18.77
N ASN A 264 -6.32 -1.83 18.47
CA ASN A 264 -6.45 -2.94 17.53
C ASN A 264 -6.04 -2.52 16.10
N ILE A 265 -6.39 -1.31 15.65
CA ILE A 265 -5.95 -0.79 14.35
C ILE A 265 -4.42 -0.71 14.30
N VAL A 266 -3.78 -0.19 15.36
CA VAL A 266 -2.32 -0.09 15.45
C VAL A 266 -1.64 -1.48 15.51
N ASN A 267 -2.24 -2.46 16.20
CA ASN A 267 -1.75 -3.84 16.23
C ASN A 267 -1.71 -4.47 14.84
N VAL A 268 -2.76 -4.26 14.04
CA VAL A 268 -2.80 -4.73 12.64
C VAL A 268 -1.69 -4.08 11.83
N THR A 269 -1.46 -2.78 12.01
CA THR A 269 -0.33 -2.09 11.35
C THR A 269 1.03 -2.69 11.75
N GLY A 270 1.24 -3.00 13.03
CA GLY A 270 2.48 -3.64 13.51
C GLY A 270 2.73 -5.01 12.87
N ILE A 271 1.70 -5.85 12.75
CA ILE A 271 1.78 -7.17 12.10
C ILE A 271 2.12 -7.02 10.61
N ILE A 272 1.54 -6.04 9.92
CA ILE A 272 1.83 -5.78 8.50
C ILE A 272 3.29 -5.35 8.32
N VAL A 273 3.81 -4.46 9.16
CA VAL A 273 5.23 -4.03 9.07
C VAL A 273 6.18 -5.20 9.32
N LEU A 274 5.86 -6.05 10.28
CA LEU A 274 6.62 -7.27 10.58
C LEU A 274 6.62 -8.27 9.42
N SER A 275 5.45 -8.52 8.82
CA SER A 275 5.33 -9.46 7.71
C SER A 275 6.05 -8.95 6.47
N VAL A 276 5.92 -7.67 6.14
CA VAL A 276 6.65 -7.03 5.04
C VAL A 276 8.16 -7.10 5.29
N GLY A 277 8.63 -6.68 6.47
CA GLY A 277 10.06 -6.71 6.81
C GLY A 277 10.64 -8.13 6.74
N SER A 278 9.91 -9.14 7.22
CA SER A 278 10.33 -10.55 7.19
C SER A 278 10.35 -11.12 5.78
N SER A 279 9.33 -10.83 4.96
CA SER A 279 9.28 -11.27 3.56
C SER A 279 10.42 -10.66 2.74
N VAL A 280 10.67 -9.35 2.92
CA VAL A 280 11.76 -8.64 2.28
C VAL A 280 13.11 -9.22 2.71
N GLN A 281 13.31 -9.45 4.02
CA GLN A 281 14.52 -10.08 4.54
C GLN A 281 14.72 -11.51 4.00
N SER A 282 13.65 -12.30 3.89
CA SER A 282 13.71 -13.66 3.36
C SER A 282 14.09 -13.68 1.88
N ALA A 283 13.56 -12.74 1.08
CA ALA A 283 13.95 -12.58 -0.30
C ALA A 283 15.45 -12.24 -0.42
N TYR A 284 15.95 -11.33 0.43
CA TYR A 284 17.35 -10.91 0.41
C TYR A 284 18.35 -11.93 0.96
N ASN A 285 17.95 -12.79 1.91
CA ASN A 285 18.83 -13.85 2.42
C ASN A 285 19.28 -14.83 1.32
N GLY A 286 18.46 -15.04 0.28
CA GLY A 286 18.84 -15.85 -0.89
C GLY A 286 19.99 -15.27 -1.72
N TYR A 287 20.29 -13.97 -1.55
CA TYR A 287 21.28 -13.22 -2.30
C TYR A 287 22.42 -12.69 -1.43
N HIS A 288 22.61 -13.21 -0.21
CA HIS A 288 23.64 -12.74 0.73
C HIS A 288 25.08 -12.79 0.17
N GLN A 289 25.35 -13.62 -0.84
CA GLN A 289 26.65 -13.68 -1.51
C GLN A 289 26.88 -12.52 -2.49
N PHE A 290 25.79 -11.88 -2.92
CA PHE A 290 25.79 -10.79 -3.88
C PHE A 290 25.61 -9.44 -3.15
N LEU A 291 24.79 -9.42 -2.08
CA LEU A 291 24.36 -8.21 -1.34
C LEU A 291 25.38 -7.66 -0.34
N PRO A 292 25.86 -6.40 -0.47
CA PRO A 292 26.68 -5.81 0.57
C PRO A 292 25.82 -5.62 1.83
N GLY A 293 26.45 -5.82 3.00
CA GLY A 293 25.81 -5.80 4.32
C GLY A 293 24.97 -4.56 4.65
N ARG A 294 25.12 -3.47 3.89
CA ARG A 294 24.31 -2.25 4.04
C ARG A 294 22.85 -2.45 3.60
N PHE A 295 22.55 -3.29 2.62
CA PHE A 295 21.15 -3.55 2.20
C PHE A 295 20.37 -4.39 3.21
N PHE A 296 21.05 -5.24 3.98
CA PHE A 296 20.48 -5.97 5.09
C PHE A 296 20.02 -5.07 6.26
N SER A 297 20.50 -3.82 6.31
CA SER A 297 20.19 -2.92 7.44
C SER A 297 18.76 -2.38 7.42
N LEU A 298 18.15 -2.18 6.25
CA LEU A 298 16.81 -1.59 6.12
C LEU A 298 15.69 -2.57 6.51
N PRO A 299 15.66 -3.83 6.02
CA PRO A 299 14.64 -4.80 6.39
C PRO A 299 14.74 -5.19 7.86
N VAL A 300 15.97 -5.37 8.39
CA VAL A 300 16.21 -5.61 9.82
C VAL A 300 15.68 -4.45 10.67
N PHE A 301 15.92 -3.20 10.25
CA PHE A 301 15.36 -2.03 10.94
C PHE A 301 13.82 -2.03 10.95
N CYS A 302 13.19 -2.37 9.83
CA CYS A 302 11.73 -2.52 9.74
C CYS A 302 11.19 -3.63 10.65
N ILE A 303 11.88 -4.77 10.73
CA ILE A 303 11.50 -5.88 11.62
C ILE A 303 11.59 -5.43 13.08
N VAL A 304 12.73 -4.86 13.50
CA VAL A 304 12.93 -4.41 14.89
C VAL A 304 11.89 -3.36 15.28
N THR A 305 11.66 -2.37 14.41
CA THR A 305 10.64 -1.33 14.65
C THR A 305 9.23 -1.92 14.70
N GLY A 306 8.91 -2.86 13.80
CA GLY A 306 7.65 -3.58 13.78
C GLY A 306 7.38 -4.38 15.06
N VAL A 307 8.40 -5.06 15.61
CA VAL A 307 8.28 -5.81 16.87
C VAL A 307 7.95 -4.85 18.00
N ILE A 308 8.65 -3.72 18.09
CA ILE A 308 8.44 -2.72 19.14
C ILE A 308 7.01 -2.16 19.05
N ILE A 309 6.55 -1.78 17.86
CA ILE A 309 5.19 -1.26 17.64
C ILE A 309 4.15 -2.30 18.07
N PHE A 310 4.32 -3.55 17.67
CA PHE A 310 3.40 -4.64 18.02
C PHE A 310 3.34 -4.86 19.54
N LEU A 311 4.49 -4.92 20.22
CA LEU A 311 4.51 -5.14 21.68
C LEU A 311 3.85 -3.99 22.44
N ILE A 312 4.09 -2.74 22.03
CA ILE A 312 3.49 -1.56 22.66
C ILE A 312 1.97 -1.55 22.42
N ALA A 313 1.53 -1.81 21.19
CA ALA A 313 0.11 -1.84 20.85
C ALA A 313 -0.62 -3.02 21.51
N PHE A 314 0.05 -4.17 21.67
CA PHE A 314 -0.48 -5.32 22.39
C PHE A 314 -0.62 -5.02 23.87
N ALA A 315 0.38 -4.39 24.49
CA ALA A 315 0.32 -3.96 25.89
C ALA A 315 -0.81 -2.94 26.12
N GLY A 316 -1.03 -2.01 25.19
CA GLY A 316 -2.16 -1.07 25.24
C GLY A 316 -3.52 -1.76 25.15
N PHE A 317 -3.67 -2.70 24.21
CA PHE A 317 -4.89 -3.51 24.09
C PHE A 317 -5.14 -4.38 25.32
N TYR A 318 -4.14 -5.16 25.72
CA TYR A 318 -4.22 -6.09 26.85
C TYR A 318 -4.43 -5.35 28.18
N GLY A 319 -3.79 -4.19 28.37
CA GLY A 319 -3.98 -3.35 29.55
C GLY A 319 -5.38 -2.78 29.67
N ALA A 320 -5.98 -2.37 28.56
CA ALA A 320 -7.37 -1.91 28.53
C ALA A 320 -8.37 -3.07 28.69
N TYR A 321 -8.08 -4.24 28.14
CA TYR A 321 -8.94 -5.43 28.28
C TYR A 321 -8.94 -6.02 29.69
N MET A 322 -7.76 -6.13 30.31
CA MET A 322 -7.62 -6.72 31.65
C MET A 322 -7.92 -5.72 32.77
N GLU A 323 -8.17 -4.45 32.46
CA GLU A 323 -8.38 -3.38 33.44
C GLU A 323 -7.31 -3.42 34.55
N ASN A 324 -6.05 -3.65 34.16
CA ASN A 324 -4.95 -3.79 35.12
C ASN A 324 -4.05 -2.55 35.09
N TYR A 325 -4.15 -1.74 36.15
CA TYR A 325 -3.30 -0.56 36.40
C TYR A 325 -1.82 -0.76 36.08
N TYR A 326 -1.19 -1.86 36.53
CA TYR A 326 0.24 -2.05 36.31
C TYR A 326 0.59 -2.23 34.82
N VAL A 327 -0.29 -2.90 34.06
CA VAL A 327 -0.12 -3.09 32.61
C VAL A 327 -0.33 -1.76 31.88
N ILE A 328 -1.35 -0.98 32.27
CA ILE A 328 -1.61 0.35 31.69
C ILE A 328 -0.44 1.31 31.98
N MET A 329 0.11 1.30 33.20
CA MET A 329 1.28 2.11 33.55
C MET A 329 2.55 1.67 32.81
N GLY A 330 2.72 0.37 32.58
CA GLY A 330 3.81 -0.15 31.73
C GLY A 330 3.70 0.37 30.29
N PHE A 331 2.49 0.38 29.73
CA PHE A 331 2.23 0.99 28.41
C PHE A 331 2.57 2.49 28.39
N VAL A 332 2.13 3.26 29.39
CA VAL A 332 2.47 4.70 29.51
C VAL A 332 3.99 4.91 29.54
N GLY A 333 4.72 4.10 30.31
CA GLY A 333 6.18 4.16 30.38
C GLY A 333 6.85 3.89 29.01
N ALA A 334 6.39 2.87 28.29
CA ALA A 334 6.89 2.55 26.95
C ALA A 334 6.62 3.68 25.94
N MET A 335 5.45 4.33 26.03
CA MET A 335 5.11 5.48 25.20
C MET A 335 5.99 6.70 25.49
N ILE A 336 6.33 6.96 26.76
CA ILE A 336 7.27 8.04 27.10
C ILE A 336 8.68 7.74 26.56
N LEU A 337 9.14 6.51 26.67
CA LEU A 337 10.45 6.10 26.13
C LEU A 337 10.52 6.28 24.60
N MET A 338 9.47 5.89 23.88
CA MET A 338 9.38 6.09 22.43
C MET A 338 9.42 7.58 22.05
N PHE A 339 8.80 8.46 22.83
CA PHE A 339 8.85 9.89 22.60
C PHE A 339 10.28 10.44 22.69
N ILE A 340 11.07 9.96 23.67
CA ILE A 340 12.49 10.34 23.81
C ILE A 340 13.30 9.88 22.59
N PHE A 341 13.08 8.67 22.09
CA PHE A 341 13.73 8.20 20.86
C PHE A 341 13.34 9.03 19.64
N GLN A 342 12.05 9.41 19.52
CA GLN A 342 11.58 10.24 18.42
C GLN A 342 12.25 11.63 18.46
N LEU A 343 12.33 12.26 19.62
CA LEU A 343 13.05 13.53 19.79
C LEU A 343 14.53 13.39 19.42
N SER A 344 15.18 12.31 19.87
CA SER A 344 16.59 12.05 19.57
C SER A 344 16.82 11.91 18.06
N ALA A 345 15.94 11.19 17.36
CA ALA A 345 15.98 11.03 15.91
C ALA A 345 15.76 12.37 15.18
N CYS A 346 14.80 13.19 15.63
CA CYS A 346 14.57 14.53 15.07
C CYS A 346 15.79 15.44 15.23
N ILE A 347 16.42 15.45 16.41
CA ILE A 347 17.63 16.24 16.67
C ILE A 347 18.78 15.75 15.78
N ALA A 348 19.00 14.43 15.71
CA ALA A 348 20.04 13.85 14.85
C ALA A 348 19.82 14.23 13.38
N GLY A 349 18.59 14.10 12.87
CA GLY A 349 18.24 14.47 11.50
C GLY A 349 18.46 15.95 11.19
N TYR A 350 18.15 16.84 12.14
CA TYR A 350 18.40 18.27 11.99
C TYR A 350 19.90 18.60 11.91
N VAL A 351 20.71 17.99 12.79
CA VAL A 351 22.17 18.22 12.84
C VAL A 351 22.86 17.67 11.58
N LEU A 352 22.45 16.49 11.11
CA LEU A 352 23.07 15.83 9.96
C LEU A 352 22.75 16.49 8.61
N LYS A 353 21.67 17.27 8.52
CA LYS A 353 21.17 17.90 7.29
C LYS A 353 22.24 18.64 6.47
N GLY A 354 23.18 19.32 7.14
CA GLY A 354 24.21 20.13 6.47
C GLY A 354 25.30 19.33 5.74
N ASN A 355 25.60 18.11 6.21
CA ASN A 355 26.69 17.29 5.67
C ASN A 355 26.19 16.16 4.74
N THR A 356 24.88 15.94 4.67
CA THR A 356 24.28 14.83 3.91
C THR A 356 24.63 14.87 2.42
N VAL A 357 24.55 16.03 1.77
CA VAL A 357 24.78 16.13 0.31
C VAL A 357 26.23 15.81 -0.04
N ALA A 358 27.20 16.36 0.69
CA ALA A 358 28.62 16.09 0.45
C ALA A 358 29.00 14.62 0.71
N LEU A 359 28.42 14.01 1.76
CA LEU A 359 28.66 12.61 2.07
C LEU A 359 28.04 11.68 1.01
N VAL A 360 26.83 11.97 0.55
CA VAL A 360 26.15 11.24 -0.52
C VAL A 360 26.91 11.38 -1.83
N GLN A 361 27.29 12.60 -2.20
CA GLN A 361 28.03 12.87 -3.43
C GLN A 361 29.35 12.10 -3.49
N LYS A 362 30.13 12.13 -2.41
CA LYS A 362 31.38 11.36 -2.33
C LYS A 362 31.13 9.86 -2.47
N THR A 363 30.14 9.35 -1.75
CA THR A 363 29.81 7.91 -1.79
C THR A 363 29.38 7.48 -3.19
N LEU A 364 28.58 8.31 -3.89
CA LEU A 364 28.16 8.01 -5.26
C LEU A 364 29.34 8.05 -6.24
N LEU A 365 30.24 9.05 -6.14
CA LEU A 365 31.42 9.08 -7.02
C LEU A 365 32.27 7.82 -6.87
N ASP A 366 32.51 7.38 -5.63
CA ASP A 366 33.30 6.17 -5.35
C ASP A 366 32.65 4.89 -5.90
N THR A 367 31.33 4.87 -6.13
CA THR A 367 30.60 3.71 -6.68
C THR A 367 30.45 3.73 -8.20
N MET A 368 30.92 4.76 -8.91
CA MET A 368 30.84 4.81 -10.39
C MET A 368 31.82 3.83 -11.06
N ASP A 369 33.01 3.61 -10.49
CA ASP A 369 34.05 2.72 -11.05
C ASP A 369 33.65 1.23 -11.09
N VAL A 370 32.65 0.87 -10.28
CA VAL A 370 32.13 -0.51 -10.15
C VAL A 370 30.78 -0.68 -10.82
N TYR A 371 30.32 0.32 -11.58
CA TYR A 371 29.14 0.26 -12.44
C TYR A 371 29.46 -0.43 -13.77
N GLY A 372 28.56 -1.28 -14.24
CA GLY A 372 28.61 -1.94 -15.53
C GLY A 372 28.10 -3.40 -15.49
N PRO A 373 27.83 -4.00 -16.65
CA PRO A 373 27.26 -5.34 -16.75
C PRO A 373 28.19 -6.43 -16.20
N ASP A 374 29.51 -6.27 -16.40
CA ASP A 374 30.54 -7.22 -15.94
C ASP A 374 31.15 -6.83 -14.58
N LYS A 375 30.52 -5.92 -13.84
CA LYS A 375 31.02 -5.38 -12.57
C LYS A 375 30.17 -5.84 -11.39
N ASN A 376 29.92 -4.97 -10.42
CA ASN A 376 29.06 -5.31 -9.30
C ASN A 376 27.60 -5.11 -9.73
N PHE A 377 26.93 -6.20 -10.08
CA PHE A 377 25.53 -6.22 -10.54
C PHE A 377 24.59 -5.36 -9.69
N GLU A 378 24.79 -5.34 -8.38
CA GLU A 378 23.86 -4.68 -7.47
C GLU A 378 24.09 -3.18 -7.35
N ILE A 379 25.36 -2.77 -7.40
CA ILE A 379 25.68 -1.35 -7.50
C ILE A 379 25.20 -0.83 -8.86
N THR A 380 25.36 -1.62 -9.92
CA THR A 380 24.83 -1.32 -11.25
C THR A 380 23.30 -1.20 -11.23
N LYS A 381 22.60 -2.17 -10.64
CA LYS A 381 21.14 -2.15 -10.48
C LYS A 381 20.68 -0.93 -9.67
N LEU A 382 21.31 -0.67 -8.52
CA LEU A 382 20.97 0.48 -7.68
C LEU A 382 21.16 1.79 -8.45
N TRP A 383 22.23 1.91 -9.24
CA TRP A 383 22.46 3.08 -10.07
C TRP A 383 21.36 3.30 -11.10
N ASP A 384 20.97 2.24 -11.81
CA ASP A 384 19.92 2.34 -12.82
C ASP A 384 18.56 2.67 -12.20
N GLU A 385 18.22 2.06 -11.05
CA GLU A 385 17.02 2.38 -10.28
C GLU A 385 17.04 3.84 -9.78
N VAL A 386 18.13 4.30 -9.19
CA VAL A 386 18.25 5.70 -8.70
C VAL A 386 18.09 6.70 -9.84
N GLN A 387 18.71 6.44 -11.00
CA GLN A 387 18.61 7.35 -12.15
C GLN A 387 17.19 7.42 -12.70
N THR A 388 16.49 6.29 -12.72
CA THR A 388 15.10 6.20 -13.17
C THR A 388 14.15 6.84 -12.15
N ASP A 389 14.23 6.46 -10.87
CA ASP A 389 13.34 6.89 -9.80
C ASP A 389 13.44 8.40 -9.50
N PHE A 390 14.66 8.94 -9.56
CA PHE A 390 14.90 10.36 -9.32
C PHE A 390 14.98 11.19 -10.61
N THR A 391 14.82 10.58 -11.79
CA THR A 391 14.95 11.25 -13.10
C THR A 391 16.22 12.09 -13.18
N CYS A 392 17.34 11.44 -12.90
CA CYS A 392 18.65 12.07 -12.77
C CYS A 392 19.72 11.27 -13.51
N CYS A 393 20.83 11.91 -13.87
CA CYS A 393 21.93 11.23 -14.55
C CYS A 393 23.29 11.67 -14.02
N GLY A 394 24.10 10.68 -13.65
CA GLY A 394 25.41 10.88 -13.03
C GLY A 394 25.30 11.54 -11.66
N VAL A 395 26.45 11.77 -11.00
CA VAL A 395 26.44 12.33 -9.63
C VAL A 395 26.06 13.81 -9.66
N ARG A 396 26.78 14.59 -10.46
CA ARG A 396 26.61 16.04 -10.67
C ARG A 396 25.91 16.31 -11.99
N ASN A 397 26.26 15.56 -13.02
CA ASN A 397 25.63 15.62 -14.33
C ASN A 397 25.96 14.35 -15.16
N SER A 398 25.32 14.23 -16.33
CA SER A 398 25.50 13.10 -17.25
C SER A 398 26.93 12.91 -17.77
N SER A 399 27.75 13.97 -17.79
CA SER A 399 29.14 13.86 -18.26
C SER A 399 30.05 13.10 -17.29
N ASP A 400 29.66 12.95 -16.02
CA ASP A 400 30.40 12.14 -15.04
C ASP A 400 30.56 10.69 -15.55
N TRP A 401 29.65 10.17 -16.37
CA TRP A 401 29.73 8.82 -16.93
C TRP A 401 30.78 8.64 -18.02
N LEU A 402 31.12 9.68 -18.79
CA LEU A 402 31.90 9.54 -20.03
C LEU A 402 33.28 8.93 -19.78
N ILE A 403 33.94 9.35 -18.71
CA ILE A 403 35.27 8.86 -18.32
C ILE A 403 35.18 7.42 -17.80
N HIS A 404 34.18 7.14 -16.95
CA HIS A 404 34.03 5.83 -16.31
C HIS A 404 33.61 4.74 -17.31
N LEU A 405 32.79 5.09 -18.31
CA LEU A 405 32.31 4.17 -19.35
C LEU A 405 33.17 4.17 -20.62
N ARG A 406 34.15 5.08 -20.73
CA ARG A 406 34.99 5.29 -21.93
C ARG A 406 34.16 5.59 -23.18
N THR A 407 33.14 6.42 -23.03
CA THR A 407 32.18 6.81 -24.10
C THR A 407 32.35 8.26 -24.53
N GLU A 408 33.54 8.84 -24.35
CA GLU A 408 33.83 10.25 -24.67
C GLU A 408 33.51 10.61 -26.14
N GLU A 409 33.72 9.67 -27.07
CA GLU A 409 33.46 9.86 -28.50
C GLU A 409 31.97 9.72 -28.87
N THR A 410 31.29 8.73 -28.31
CA THR A 410 29.86 8.47 -28.61
C THR A 410 28.92 9.33 -27.78
N GLN A 411 29.44 9.95 -26.71
CA GLN A 411 28.68 10.62 -25.66
C GLN A 411 27.60 9.75 -25.01
N GLY A 412 27.72 8.43 -25.14
CA GLY A 412 26.75 7.46 -24.64
C GLY A 412 26.77 7.38 -23.11
N VAL A 413 25.60 7.37 -22.50
CA VAL A 413 25.43 7.20 -21.05
C VAL A 413 24.56 5.96 -20.77
N PRO A 414 24.41 5.53 -19.50
CA PRO A 414 23.46 4.47 -19.15
C PRO A 414 22.08 4.72 -19.71
N ILE A 415 21.38 3.67 -20.15
CA ILE A 415 20.00 3.81 -20.66
C ILE A 415 19.06 4.38 -19.61
N SER A 416 19.28 4.04 -18.33
CA SER A 416 18.55 4.56 -17.17
C SER A 416 18.68 6.07 -16.96
N CYS A 417 19.61 6.75 -17.65
CA CYS A 417 19.74 8.20 -17.66
C CYS A 417 18.74 8.93 -18.55
N CYS A 418 17.91 8.23 -19.33
CA CYS A 418 16.96 8.83 -20.24
C CYS A 418 15.55 8.27 -19.99
N ASP A 419 14.55 9.10 -20.28
CA ASP A 419 13.17 8.63 -20.35
C ASP A 419 13.02 7.60 -21.47
N HIS A 420 12.27 6.53 -21.18
CA HIS A 420 11.85 5.60 -22.21
C HIS A 420 10.94 6.32 -23.21
N THR A 421 11.36 6.35 -24.47
CA THR A 421 10.55 6.90 -25.56
C THR A 421 9.56 5.85 -26.05
N TYR A 422 8.29 6.01 -25.68
CA TYR A 422 7.24 5.08 -26.11
C TYR A 422 7.13 4.97 -27.64
N GLY A 423 6.97 3.75 -28.14
CA GLY A 423 6.93 3.47 -29.58
C GLY A 423 8.29 3.39 -30.26
N THR A 424 9.40 3.32 -29.49
CA THR A 424 10.74 3.22 -30.08
C THR A 424 10.94 1.85 -30.70
N ILE A 425 11.32 1.85 -31.97
CA ILE A 425 11.55 0.64 -32.76
C ILE A 425 13.05 0.44 -32.95
N GLN A 426 13.51 -0.78 -32.66
CA GLN A 426 14.85 -1.28 -32.89
C GLN A 426 15.97 -0.58 -32.11
N ILE A 427 16.23 0.71 -32.29
CA ILE A 427 17.39 1.39 -31.69
C ILE A 427 16.95 2.44 -30.68
N PHE A 428 17.51 2.37 -29.46
CA PHE A 428 17.37 3.40 -28.43
C PHE A 428 18.71 4.11 -28.20
N THR A 429 18.67 5.45 -28.24
CA THR A 429 19.85 6.30 -28.04
C THR A 429 19.65 7.22 -26.85
N CYS A 430 20.64 7.22 -25.95
CA CYS A 430 20.70 7.99 -24.72
C CYS A 430 22.12 8.55 -24.59
N ASN A 431 22.25 9.84 -24.84
CA ASN A 431 23.53 10.54 -24.79
C ASN A 431 23.47 11.70 -23.79
N THR A 432 24.58 12.38 -23.55
CA THR A 432 24.62 13.50 -22.59
C THR A 432 23.63 14.64 -22.90
N THR A 433 23.14 14.76 -24.14
CA THR A 433 22.18 15.79 -24.55
C THR A 433 20.72 15.38 -24.36
N SER A 434 20.41 14.08 -24.49
CA SER A 434 19.07 13.52 -24.26
C SER A 434 18.86 13.02 -22.83
N ALA A 435 19.94 12.84 -22.07
CA ALA A 435 19.90 12.44 -20.68
C ALA A 435 19.25 13.49 -19.76
N TYR A 436 18.80 13.02 -18.59
CA TYR A 436 18.35 13.89 -17.51
C TYR A 436 19.41 14.94 -17.18
N ARG A 437 18.98 16.19 -17.10
CA ARG A 437 19.89 17.34 -16.89
C ARG A 437 20.37 17.47 -15.44
N THR A 438 19.63 16.90 -14.51
CA THR A 438 19.89 17.01 -13.07
C THR A 438 20.80 15.87 -12.62
N GLY A 439 21.88 16.17 -11.90
CA GLY A 439 22.67 15.15 -11.23
C GLY A 439 21.92 14.51 -10.06
N CYS A 440 22.19 13.24 -9.78
CA CYS A 440 21.47 12.49 -8.75
C CYS A 440 21.70 13.00 -7.33
N SER A 441 22.86 13.61 -7.05
CA SER A 441 23.10 14.26 -5.75
C SER A 441 22.17 15.46 -5.51
N ASP A 442 21.95 16.29 -6.53
CA ASP A 442 21.04 17.43 -6.49
C ASP A 442 19.57 16.98 -6.51
N ALA A 443 19.22 15.99 -7.32
CA ALA A 443 17.88 15.42 -7.37
C ALA A 443 17.46 14.86 -6.00
N PHE A 444 18.33 14.07 -5.36
CA PHE A 444 18.12 13.57 -4.01
C PHE A 444 18.00 14.72 -2.98
N GLY A 445 18.89 15.70 -3.04
CA GLY A 445 18.83 16.87 -2.16
C GLY A 445 17.54 17.67 -2.31
N ASN A 446 17.05 17.84 -3.54
CA ASN A 446 15.80 18.52 -3.83
C ASN A 446 14.58 17.71 -3.37
N TRP A 447 14.60 16.38 -3.55
CA TRP A 447 13.58 15.48 -3.04
C TRP A 447 13.47 15.55 -1.51
N VAL A 448 14.60 15.54 -0.80
CA VAL A 448 14.63 15.69 0.66
C VAL A 448 14.05 17.06 1.06
N LYS A 449 14.41 18.14 0.37
CA LYS A 449 13.90 19.49 0.65
C LYS A 449 12.39 19.59 0.43
N SER A 450 11.86 19.02 -0.65
CA SER A 450 10.43 19.09 -0.98
C SER A 450 9.59 18.26 -0.02
N HIS A 451 10.11 17.13 0.47
CA HIS A 451 9.39 16.25 1.40
C HIS A 451 9.65 16.55 2.89
N ALA A 452 10.64 17.40 3.22
CA ALA A 452 10.96 17.74 4.61
C ALA A 452 9.75 18.32 5.37
N GLY A 453 8.90 19.10 4.71
CA GLY A 453 7.67 19.64 5.30
C GLY A 453 6.67 18.53 5.67
N SER A 454 6.42 17.59 4.75
CA SER A 454 5.52 16.45 4.97
C SER A 454 6.04 15.51 6.06
N ILE A 455 7.34 15.21 6.07
CA ILE A 455 7.98 14.39 7.11
C ILE A 455 7.88 15.09 8.47
N GLY A 456 8.12 16.40 8.52
CA GLY A 456 7.96 17.20 9.74
C GLY A 456 6.52 17.20 10.26
N LEU A 457 5.54 17.40 9.38
CA LEU A 457 4.12 17.34 9.72
C LEU A 457 3.71 15.97 10.26
N ALA A 458 4.13 14.89 9.59
CA ALA A 458 3.89 13.52 10.04
C ALA A 458 4.51 13.27 11.43
N GLY A 459 5.73 13.76 11.67
CA GLY A 459 6.39 13.69 12.97
C GLY A 459 5.59 14.40 14.07
N ILE A 460 5.14 15.63 13.82
CA ILE A 460 4.31 16.40 14.77
C ILE A 460 2.99 15.67 15.04
N PHE A 461 2.32 15.18 13.99
CA PHE A 461 1.08 14.42 14.11
C PHE A 461 1.27 13.18 15.01
N LEU A 462 2.36 12.42 14.80
CA LEU A 462 2.69 11.27 15.62
C LEU A 462 2.89 11.65 17.10
N VAL A 463 3.60 12.74 17.37
CA VAL A 463 3.81 13.24 18.74
C VAL A 463 2.48 13.62 19.40
N VAL A 464 1.59 14.31 18.69
CA VAL A 464 0.27 14.69 19.22
C VAL A 464 -0.58 13.46 19.51
N MET A 465 -0.63 12.50 18.60
CA MET A 465 -1.36 11.25 18.79
C MET A 465 -0.81 10.44 19.96
N GLN A 466 0.51 10.37 20.10
CA GLN A 466 1.18 9.72 21.22
C GLN A 466 0.84 10.39 22.56
N ALA A 467 0.83 11.73 22.61
CA ALA A 467 0.43 12.48 23.80
C ALA A 467 -1.04 12.21 24.18
N LEU A 468 -1.95 12.20 23.21
CA LEU A 468 -3.36 11.86 23.45
C LEU A 468 -3.54 10.43 23.96
N ALA A 469 -2.78 9.47 23.41
CA ALA A 469 -2.80 8.09 23.89
C ALA A 469 -2.33 7.97 25.35
N VAL A 470 -1.26 8.70 25.72
CA VAL A 470 -0.77 8.75 27.10
C VAL A 470 -1.80 9.37 28.04
N VAL A 471 -2.41 10.50 27.66
CA VAL A 471 -3.46 11.15 28.48
C VAL A 471 -4.66 10.22 28.66
N GLY A 472 -5.10 9.55 27.60
CA GLY A 472 -6.18 8.57 27.66
C GLY A 472 -5.85 7.37 28.55
N ALA A 473 -4.63 6.84 28.45
CA ALA A 473 -4.17 5.74 29.30
C ALA A 473 -4.07 6.13 30.77
N LEU A 474 -3.55 7.32 31.08
CA LEU A 474 -3.48 7.85 32.45
C LEU A 474 -4.87 8.08 33.04
N TRP A 475 -5.80 8.60 32.24
CA TRP A 475 -7.18 8.78 32.66
C TRP A 475 -7.85 7.44 32.96
N LEU A 476 -7.68 6.44 32.08
CA LEU A 476 -8.17 5.09 32.31
C LEU A 476 -7.56 4.48 33.58
N ALA A 477 -6.23 4.56 33.74
CA ALA A 477 -5.53 4.04 34.91
C ALA A 477 -6.03 4.66 36.23
N ASN A 478 -6.34 5.96 36.23
CA ASN A 478 -6.86 6.64 37.42
C ASN A 478 -8.25 6.11 37.80
N ILE A 479 -9.13 5.87 36.82
CA ILE A 479 -10.45 5.30 37.06
C ILE A 479 -10.33 3.87 37.59
N THR A 480 -9.52 3.03 36.94
CA THR A 480 -9.31 1.63 37.36
C THR A 480 -8.67 1.50 38.75
N ARG A 481 -7.97 2.56 39.20
CA ARG A 481 -7.46 2.66 40.56
C ARG A 481 -8.59 3.00 41.54
N GLN A 482 -9.45 3.96 41.20
CA GLN A 482 -10.59 4.35 42.04
C GLN A 482 -11.56 3.17 42.25
N GLU A 483 -11.85 2.37 41.23
CA GLU A 483 -12.71 1.18 41.35
C GLU A 483 -12.13 0.11 42.30
N ARG A 484 -10.80 0.04 42.44
CA ARG A 484 -10.13 -0.86 43.39
C ARG A 484 -10.09 -0.35 44.83
N GLU A 485 -10.25 0.95 45.03
CA GLU A 485 -10.23 1.60 46.34
C GLU A 485 -11.64 1.70 46.96
N ILE A 486 -12.71 1.33 46.22
CA ILE A 486 -14.07 1.17 46.76
C ILE A 486 -14.15 -0.21 47.45
N PRO A 487 -14.41 -0.25 48.77
CA PRO A 487 -14.35 -1.48 49.57
C PRO A 487 -15.47 -2.49 49.31
#